data_AF-A0A2T9Y082-F1
#
_entry.id   AF-A0A2T9Y082-F1
#
_cell.length_a   1.000
_cell.length_b   1.000
_cell.length_c   1.000
_cell.angle_alpha   90.00
_cell.angle_beta   90.00
_cell.angle_gamma   90.00
#
_symmetry.space_group_name_H-M   'P 1'
#
loop_
_entity.id
_entity.type
_entity.pdbx_description
1 polymer ?
#
loop_
_entity_poly.entity_id
_entity_poly.type
_entity_poly.pdbx_seq_one_letter_code
_entity_poly.pdbx_strand_id
1 'polypeptide(L)'
;MKKAEILGKNKSPQDIYNLMNTSTEFKLFISSKESATKGYKAKNIYVDGTHKLIDLGYPVIVIRYSDINRKFFPLSISVVENGNDTSYDWVFENLKALFLQNGLELNPETIMQIMHHL
;
A
#
# COMPACT_ATOMS: atom_id res chain seq x y z
N MET A 1 12.64 -17.79 -2.48
CA MET A 1 12.67 -19.23 -2.15
C MET A 1 11.84 -19.53 -0.89
N LYS A 2 10.52 -19.26 -0.86
CA LYS A 2 9.66 -19.56 0.31
C LYS A 2 8.31 -20.25 0.00
N LYS A 3 8.06 -20.64 -1.26
CA LYS A 3 6.83 -21.38 -1.64
C LYS A 3 6.99 -22.90 -1.64
N ALA A 4 8.23 -23.42 -1.71
CA ALA A 4 8.49 -24.86 -1.78
C ALA A 4 8.71 -25.55 -0.43
N GLU A 5 9.00 -24.81 0.65
CA GLU A 5 9.24 -25.38 1.99
C GLU A 5 7.95 -25.62 2.81
N ILE A 6 6.77 -25.27 2.29
CA ILE A 6 5.48 -25.42 3.01
C ILE A 6 4.80 -26.78 2.70
N LEU A 7 5.42 -27.65 1.90
CA LEU A 7 4.95 -29.02 1.64
C LEU A 7 5.41 -30.04 2.71
N GLY A 8 5.33 -29.66 3.99
CA GLY A 8 5.47 -30.57 5.13
C GLY A 8 4.19 -31.37 5.38
N LYS A 9 4.34 -32.67 5.65
CA LYS A 9 3.29 -33.71 5.72
C LYS A 9 2.23 -33.47 6.82
N ASN A 10 1.00 -33.95 6.52
CA ASN A 10 -0.21 -34.09 7.37
C ASN A 10 -0.99 -32.81 7.73
N LYS A 11 -1.51 -32.09 6.71
CA LYS A 11 -2.61 -31.14 6.88
C LYS A 11 -3.95 -31.82 6.57
N SER A 12 -4.95 -31.63 7.42
CA SER A 12 -6.29 -32.18 7.17
C SER A 12 -6.92 -31.54 5.93
N PRO A 13 -7.92 -32.17 5.28
CA PRO A 13 -8.67 -31.53 4.19
C PRO A 13 -9.23 -30.16 4.58
N GLN A 14 -9.56 -29.96 5.85
CA GLN A 14 -10.00 -28.67 6.38
C GLN A 14 -8.87 -27.64 6.45
N ASP A 15 -7.65 -28.04 6.77
CA ASP A 15 -6.49 -27.16 6.76
C ASP A 15 -6.10 -26.74 5.34
N ILE A 16 -6.28 -27.64 4.38
CA ILE A 16 -6.09 -27.35 2.95
C ILE A 16 -7.20 -26.41 2.47
N TYR A 17 -8.46 -26.67 2.86
CA TYR A 17 -9.59 -25.78 2.57
C TYR A 17 -9.40 -24.40 3.19
N ASN A 18 -8.95 -24.31 4.45
CA ASN A 18 -8.65 -23.05 5.11
C ASN A 18 -7.46 -22.33 4.46
N LEU A 19 -6.47 -23.05 3.93
CA LEU A 19 -5.34 -22.48 3.17
C LEU A 19 -5.73 -22.04 1.75
N MET A 20 -6.71 -22.71 1.15
CA MET A 20 -7.30 -22.34 -0.15
C MET A 20 -8.30 -21.18 0.00
N ASN A 21 -9.01 -21.11 1.13
CA ASN A 21 -9.91 -20.02 1.53
C ASN A 21 -9.21 -18.90 2.28
N THR A 22 -7.93 -19.05 2.62
CA THR A 22 -7.04 -17.89 2.75
C THR A 22 -6.68 -17.46 1.34
N SER A 23 -7.68 -17.04 0.54
CA SER A 23 -7.38 -16.18 -0.59
C SER A 23 -6.75 -14.94 0.03
N THR A 24 -5.44 -14.81 -0.11
CA THR A 24 -4.77 -13.56 0.25
C THR A 24 -5.45 -12.49 -0.58
N GLU A 25 -6.21 -11.60 0.08
CA GLU A 25 -6.89 -10.49 -0.57
C GLU A 25 -5.96 -9.84 -1.59
N PHE A 26 -6.48 -9.51 -2.77
CA PHE A 26 -5.64 -8.90 -3.80
C PHE A 26 -5.15 -7.53 -3.33
N LYS A 27 -3.82 -7.39 -3.23
CA LYS A 27 -3.14 -6.15 -2.84
C LYS A 27 -1.85 -5.99 -3.65
N LEU A 28 -1.67 -4.83 -4.25
CA LEU A 28 -0.50 -4.45 -5.04
C LEU A 28 -0.04 -3.06 -4.59
N PHE A 29 1.25 -2.89 -4.31
CA PHE A 29 1.88 -1.62 -3.95
C PHE A 29 2.99 -1.31 -4.95
N ILE A 30 2.92 -0.16 -5.60
CA ILE A 30 3.89 0.30 -6.60
C ILE A 30 4.48 1.62 -6.13
N SER A 31 5.81 1.70 -6.10
CA SER A 31 6.56 2.92 -5.81
C SER A 31 7.95 2.86 -6.43
N SER A 32 8.76 3.90 -6.25
CA SER A 32 10.12 4.00 -6.74
C SER A 32 11.08 4.50 -5.66
N LYS A 33 12.36 4.12 -5.76
CA LYS A 33 13.42 4.65 -4.90
C LYS A 33 13.52 6.18 -5.00
N GLU A 34 13.35 6.73 -6.20
CA GLU A 34 13.42 8.17 -6.43
C GLU A 34 12.26 8.91 -5.76
N SER A 35 11.03 8.40 -5.86
CA SER A 35 9.88 9.00 -5.18
C SER A 35 10.04 8.95 -3.66
N ALA A 36 10.57 7.86 -3.08
CA ALA A 36 10.92 7.81 -1.66
C ALA A 36 12.00 8.85 -1.29
N THR A 37 13.04 8.98 -2.11
CA THR A 37 14.15 9.93 -1.88
C THR A 37 13.73 11.39 -2.02
N LYS A 38 12.72 11.70 -2.82
CA LYS A 38 12.13 13.05 -2.88
C LYS A 38 11.10 13.26 -1.77
N GLY A 39 10.29 12.24 -1.51
CA GLY A 39 9.22 12.24 -0.53
C GLY A 39 9.71 12.31 0.92
N TYR A 40 10.92 11.85 1.26
CA TYR A 40 11.39 11.90 2.66
C TYR A 40 11.54 13.32 3.18
N LYS A 41 11.78 14.29 2.29
CA LYS A 41 11.86 15.71 2.63
C LYS A 41 10.49 16.37 2.73
N ALA A 42 9.43 15.66 2.38
CA ALA A 42 8.10 16.23 2.35
C ALA A 42 7.56 16.39 3.77
N LYS A 43 7.15 17.61 4.09
CA LYS A 43 6.44 17.93 5.33
C LYS A 43 4.99 17.43 5.30
N ASN A 44 4.40 17.40 4.11
CA ASN A 44 2.99 17.06 3.91
C ASN A 44 2.85 15.83 3.01
N ILE A 45 2.15 14.83 3.51
CA ILE A 45 1.74 13.64 2.76
C ILE A 45 0.22 13.65 2.62
N TYR A 46 -0.24 13.29 1.43
CA TYR A 46 -1.64 13.25 1.05
C TYR A 46 -2.00 11.83 0.63
N VAL A 47 -3.10 11.32 1.14
CA VAL A 47 -3.60 9.97 0.83
C VAL A 47 -5.00 10.12 0.25
N ASP A 48 -5.20 9.54 -0.92
CA ASP A 48 -6.44 9.66 -1.69
C ASP A 48 -6.87 8.27 -2.17
N GLY A 49 -8.08 7.85 -1.77
CA GLY A 49 -8.69 6.60 -2.20
C GLY A 49 -9.71 6.83 -3.31
N THR A 50 -9.58 6.12 -4.44
CA THR A 50 -10.47 6.26 -5.58
C THR A 50 -10.75 4.94 -6.29
N HIS A 51 -11.97 4.75 -6.77
CA HIS A 51 -12.35 3.59 -7.59
C HIS A 51 -12.34 3.89 -9.10
N LYS A 52 -12.03 5.14 -9.48
CA LYS A 52 -12.26 5.66 -10.84
C LYS A 52 -11.09 5.45 -11.81
N LEU A 53 -9.99 4.85 -11.36
CA LEU A 53 -8.76 4.75 -12.15
C LEU A 53 -8.63 3.44 -12.93
N ILE A 54 -9.44 2.43 -12.65
CA ILE A 54 -9.34 1.10 -13.26
C ILE A 54 -10.71 0.51 -13.57
N ASP A 55 -10.84 -0.10 -14.76
CA ASP A 55 -12.10 -0.68 -15.26
C ASP A 55 -12.60 -1.88 -14.43
N LEU A 56 -11.73 -2.45 -13.58
CA LEU A 56 -12.04 -3.60 -12.73
C LEU A 56 -12.75 -3.23 -11.42
N GLY A 57 -12.90 -1.94 -11.11
CA GLY A 57 -13.63 -1.45 -9.93
C GLY A 57 -12.90 -1.60 -8.60
N TYR A 58 -11.67 -2.14 -8.58
CA TYR A 58 -10.88 -2.21 -7.36
C TYR A 58 -10.53 -0.81 -6.83
N PRO A 59 -10.60 -0.58 -5.51
CA PRO A 59 -10.07 0.63 -4.90
C PRO A 59 -8.58 0.82 -5.21
N VAL A 60 -8.25 2.05 -5.59
CA VAL A 60 -6.88 2.51 -5.82
C VAL A 60 -6.55 3.56 -4.75
N ILE A 61 -5.53 3.29 -3.96
CA ILE A 61 -5.02 4.22 -2.94
C ILE A 61 -3.76 4.88 -3.50
N VAL A 62 -3.79 6.19 -3.66
CA VAL A 62 -2.66 6.99 -4.13
C VAL A 62 -2.11 7.81 -2.98
N ILE A 63 -0.81 7.66 -2.71
CA ILE A 63 -0.09 8.52 -1.77
C ILE A 63 0.71 9.52 -2.58
N ARG A 64 0.61 10.79 -2.20
CA ARG A 64 1.28 11.92 -2.83
C ARG A 64 1.97 12.77 -1.77
N TYR A 65 2.96 13.55 -2.17
CA TYR A 65 3.51 14.63 -1.34
C TYR A 65 3.41 15.96 -2.08
N SER A 66 3.43 17.07 -1.33
CA SER A 66 3.51 18.41 -1.93
C SER A 66 4.91 19.00 -1.79
N ASP A 67 5.39 19.69 -2.81
CA ASP A 67 6.55 20.56 -2.68
C ASP A 67 6.19 21.93 -2.04
N ILE A 68 7.20 22.79 -1.88
CA ILE A 68 7.03 24.17 -1.38
C ILE A 68 6.12 25.04 -2.25
N ASN A 69 5.91 24.65 -3.52
CA ASN A 69 5.05 25.33 -4.48
C ASN A 69 3.65 24.73 -4.54
N ARG A 70 3.29 23.84 -3.58
CA ARG A 70 1.99 23.16 -3.50
C ARG A 70 1.70 22.27 -4.71
N LYS A 71 2.72 21.82 -5.44
CA LYS A 71 2.57 20.82 -6.51
C LYS A 71 2.59 19.43 -5.91
N PHE A 72 1.65 18.59 -6.34
CA PHE A 72 1.54 17.21 -5.88
C PHE A 72 2.35 16.27 -6.75
N PHE A 73 3.13 15.41 -6.10
CA PHE A 73 3.94 14.38 -6.75
C PHE A 73 3.56 13.00 -6.20
N PRO A 74 3.42 11.98 -7.06
CA PRO A 74 3.10 10.64 -6.62
C PRO A 74 4.27 10.05 -5.80
N LEU A 75 3.91 9.48 -4.65
CA LEU A 75 4.82 8.72 -3.80
C LEU A 75 4.63 7.23 -4.02
N SER A 76 3.39 6.76 -4.00
CA SER A 76 3.01 5.38 -4.31
C SER A 76 1.59 5.27 -4.86
N ILE A 77 1.32 4.18 -5.55
CA ILE A 77 -0.01 3.77 -6.00
C ILE A 77 -0.24 2.35 -5.54
N SER A 78 -1.39 2.09 -4.94
CA SER A 78 -1.78 0.76 -4.48
C SER A 78 -3.13 0.37 -5.03
N VAL A 79 -3.28 -0.88 -5.44
CA VAL A 79 -4.57 -1.47 -5.82
C VAL A 79 -4.94 -2.50 -4.76
N VAL A 80 -6.12 -2.38 -4.18
CA VAL A 80 -6.58 -3.21 -3.06
C VAL A 80 -7.99 -3.72 -3.33
N GLU A 81 -8.35 -4.85 -2.71
CA GLU A 81 -9.64 -5.47 -2.92
C GLU A 81 -10.82 -4.67 -2.33
N ASN A 82 -10.69 -4.19 -1.08
CA ASN A 82 -11.84 -3.72 -0.29
C ASN A 82 -11.80 -2.23 0.10
N GLY A 83 -10.64 -1.55 0.02
CA GLY A 83 -10.54 -0.11 0.28
C GLY A 83 -10.90 0.32 1.71
N ASN A 84 -10.84 -0.61 2.66
CA ASN A 84 -11.15 -0.44 4.08
C ASN A 84 -9.91 -0.04 4.90
N ASP A 85 -10.08 0.22 6.20
CA ASP A 85 -9.00 0.60 7.12
C ASP A 85 -7.81 -0.36 7.08
N THR A 86 -8.06 -1.68 7.06
CA THR A 86 -7.01 -2.70 6.91
C THR A 86 -6.22 -2.57 5.61
N SER A 87 -6.85 -2.09 4.54
CA SER A 87 -6.18 -1.81 3.27
C SER A 87 -5.28 -0.58 3.40
N TYR A 88 -5.74 0.49 4.07
CA TYR A 88 -4.92 1.67 4.33
C TYR A 88 -3.73 1.36 5.24
N ASP A 89 -3.95 0.62 6.33
CA ASP A 89 -2.88 0.16 7.23
C ASP A 89 -1.82 -0.60 6.46
N TRP A 90 -2.24 -1.53 5.59
CA TRP A 90 -1.32 -2.27 4.73
C TRP A 90 -0.52 -1.35 3.80
N VAL A 91 -1.15 -0.33 3.20
CA VAL A 91 -0.45 0.65 2.36
C VAL A 91 0.58 1.45 3.18
N PHE A 92 0.22 1.90 4.39
CA PHE A 92 1.13 2.66 5.25
C PHE A 92 2.31 1.81 5.73
N GLU A 93 2.11 0.53 6.06
CA GLU A 93 3.20 -0.37 6.42
C GLU A 93 4.15 -0.61 5.24
N ASN A 94 3.64 -0.76 4.01
CA ASN A 94 4.48 -0.83 2.81
C ASN A 94 5.23 0.47 2.54
N LEU A 95 4.60 1.61 2.80
CA LEU A 95 5.24 2.91 2.70
C LEU A 95 6.41 3.01 3.69
N LYS A 96 6.21 2.70 4.98
CA LYS A 96 7.28 2.68 5.98
C LYS A 96 8.42 1.75 5.56
N ALA A 97 8.09 0.55 5.10
CA ALA A 97 9.07 -0.42 4.62
C ALA A 97 9.89 0.13 3.44
N LEU A 98 9.26 0.82 2.48
CA LEU A 98 9.95 1.48 1.37
C LEU A 98 10.99 2.51 1.87
N PHE A 99 10.64 3.36 2.83
CA PHE A 99 11.58 4.34 3.39
C PHE A 99 12.74 3.65 4.11
N LEU A 100 12.44 2.70 4.98
CA LEU A 100 13.45 1.94 5.74
C LEU A 100 14.43 1.20 4.82
N GLN A 101 13.94 0.54 3.77
CA GLN A 101 14.77 -0.16 2.78
C GLN A 101 15.73 0.77 2.02
N ASN A 102 15.41 2.07 1.96
CA ASN A 102 16.25 3.08 1.32
C ASN A 102 17.12 3.86 2.34
N GLY A 103 17.15 3.42 3.61
CA GLY A 103 17.91 4.11 4.67
C GLY A 103 17.33 5.47 5.04
N LEU A 104 16.02 5.65 4.84
CA LEU A 104 15.28 6.88 5.10
C LEU A 104 14.29 6.66 6.24
N GLU A 105 14.02 7.72 7.00
CA GLU A 105 12.96 7.74 8.01
C GLU A 105 11.87 8.69 7.55
N LEU A 106 10.64 8.18 7.50
CA LEU A 106 9.47 8.98 7.13
C LEU A 106 8.97 9.75 8.36
N ASN A 107 9.10 11.08 8.34
CA ASN A 107 8.67 11.94 9.44
C ASN A 107 7.83 13.14 8.94
N PRO A 108 6.61 12.91 8.44
CA PRO A 108 5.74 13.98 7.97
C PRO A 108 5.21 14.81 9.15
N GLU A 109 5.19 16.13 8.99
CA GLU A 109 4.53 17.04 9.93
C GLU A 109 3.01 16.94 9.81
N THR A 110 2.51 16.60 8.63
CA THR A 110 1.07 16.47 8.38
C THR A 110 0.78 15.33 7.40
N ILE A 111 -0.17 14.47 7.77
CA ILE A 111 -0.79 13.49 6.89
C ILE A 111 -2.25 13.90 6.69
N MET A 112 -2.63 14.17 5.45
CA MET A 112 -4.01 14.49 5.09
C MET A 112 -4.59 13.34 4.30
N GLN A 113 -5.61 12.69 4.85
CA GLN A 113 -6.37 11.67 4.16
C GLN A 113 -7.66 12.28 3.61
N ILE A 114 -7.85 12.15 2.29
CA ILE A 114 -9.11 12.48 1.63
C ILE A 114 -9.81 11.15 1.37
N MET A 115 -10.78 10.84 2.22
CA MET A 115 -11.72 9.76 1.97
C MET A 115 -12.95 10.34 1.29
N HIS A 116 -13.13 10.02 0.02
CA HIS A 116 -14.45 10.17 -0.59
C HIS A 116 -15.33 9.04 -0.06
N HIS A 117 -16.23 9.34 0.87
CA HIS A 117 -17.40 8.49 1.08
C HIS A 117 -18.17 8.49 -0.25
N LEU A 118 -18.13 7.36 -0.96
CA LEU A 118 -19.00 7.07 -2.09
C LEU A 118 -20.10 6.12 -1.62
#